data_AF-A0A1H6JBD6-F1
#
_entry.id   AF-A0A1H6JBD6-F1
#
_cell.length_a   1.000
_cell.length_b   1.000
_cell.length_c   1.000
_cell.angle_alpha   90.00
_cell.angle_beta   90.00
_cell.angle_gamma   90.00
#
_symmetry.space_group_name_H-M   'P 1'
#
loop_
_entity.id
_entity.type
_entity.pdbx_description
1 polymer ?
#
loop_
_entity_poly.entity_id
_entity_poly.type
_entity_poly.pdbx_seq_one_letter_code
_entity_poly.pdbx_strand_id
1 'polypeptide(L)'
;MTELPTDDQDESKTEEIQTEINTNVSHKGKGTVYAVQTVMEGNRRVDWKIGHIDGTFAEGSDYYYKDELFHSNDLQKMSENGSLGKKIKNKTFYELLESDISTDGGKLTEKKVYDLNRVDAAEWATEYLDGNMRPEIILDEWWEDMKSLYDEGELE
;
A
#
# COMPACT_ATOMS: atom_id res chain seq x y z
N MET A 1 -11.99 -40.64 -44.42
CA MET A 1 -11.31 -39.38 -44.09
C MET A 1 -12.09 -38.80 -42.93
N THR A 2 -11.48 -38.77 -41.75
CA THR A 2 -12.12 -38.30 -40.52
C THR A 2 -11.66 -36.87 -40.32
N GLU A 3 -12.58 -35.91 -40.44
CA GLU A 3 -12.31 -34.52 -40.12
C GLU A 3 -12.18 -34.41 -38.60
N LEU A 4 -11.02 -33.93 -38.14
CA LEU A 4 -10.80 -33.56 -36.75
C LEU A 4 -11.46 -32.21 -36.49
N PRO A 5 -12.16 -32.03 -35.36
CA PRO A 5 -12.60 -30.70 -34.96
C PRO A 5 -11.37 -29.84 -34.65
N THR A 6 -11.29 -28.67 -35.27
CA THR A 6 -10.39 -27.60 -34.85
C THR A 6 -10.81 -27.15 -33.45
N ASP A 7 -9.93 -27.43 -32.50
CA ASP A 7 -9.98 -26.97 -31.13
C ASP A 7 -9.85 -25.43 -31.17
N ASP A 8 -10.97 -24.72 -31.01
CA ASP A 8 -10.99 -23.29 -30.70
C ASP A 8 -10.44 -23.13 -29.28
N GLN A 9 -9.12 -23.20 -29.15
CA GLN A 9 -8.43 -22.92 -27.90
C GLN A 9 -8.50 -21.42 -27.61
N ASP A 10 -9.46 -21.08 -26.76
CA ASP A 10 -9.40 -20.08 -25.68
C ASP A 10 -8.26 -19.06 -25.86
N GLU A 11 -8.59 -17.92 -26.45
CA GLU A 11 -7.80 -16.70 -26.26
C GLU A 11 -7.84 -16.38 -24.76
N SER A 12 -6.80 -16.79 -24.02
CA SER A 12 -6.59 -16.30 -22.67
C SER A 12 -6.48 -14.78 -22.77
N LYS A 13 -7.56 -14.08 -22.43
CA LYS A 13 -7.56 -12.63 -22.28
C LYS A 13 -6.62 -12.32 -21.12
N THR A 14 -5.35 -12.12 -21.43
CA THR A 14 -4.39 -11.58 -20.47
C THR A 14 -4.78 -10.11 -20.28
N GLU A 15 -5.44 -9.80 -19.17
CA GLU A 15 -5.70 -8.42 -18.80
C GLU A 15 -4.35 -7.76 -18.43
N GLU A 16 -4.10 -6.54 -18.92
CA GLU A 16 -2.86 -5.81 -18.64
C GLU A 16 -2.96 -5.14 -17.26
N ILE A 17 -1.94 -5.33 -16.42
CA ILE A 17 -1.84 -4.65 -15.12
C ILE A 17 -1.26 -3.26 -15.33
N GLN A 18 -2.00 -2.23 -14.90
CA GLN A 18 -1.56 -0.84 -14.93
C GLN A 18 -1.25 -0.36 -13.49
N THR A 19 -0.07 0.26 -13.30
CA THR A 19 0.36 0.83 -12.01
C THR A 19 0.72 2.31 -12.15
N GLU A 20 0.23 3.15 -11.23
CA GLU A 20 0.52 4.59 -11.16
C GLU A 20 0.73 5.03 -9.71
N ILE A 21 1.65 5.98 -9.45
CA ILE A 21 1.81 6.62 -8.14
C ILE A 21 1.45 8.12 -8.22
N ASN A 22 0.52 8.55 -7.38
CA ASN A 22 -0.02 9.90 -7.30
C ASN A 22 0.29 10.55 -5.95
N THR A 23 0.82 11.78 -5.94
CA THR A 23 1.16 12.55 -4.72
C THR A 23 0.20 13.70 -4.43
N ASN A 24 -0.60 14.14 -5.41
CA ASN A 24 -1.61 15.18 -5.24
C ASN A 24 -2.95 14.60 -4.75
N VAL A 25 -2.98 14.10 -3.51
CA VAL A 25 -4.09 13.29 -3.02
C VAL A 25 -4.97 14.07 -2.05
N SER A 26 -6.28 14.09 -2.31
CA SER A 26 -7.27 14.55 -1.34
C SER A 26 -7.79 13.34 -0.55
N HIS A 27 -7.69 13.38 0.77
CA HIS A 27 -8.15 12.30 1.64
C HIS A 27 -9.18 12.79 2.65
N LYS A 28 -10.28 12.05 2.78
CA LYS A 28 -11.30 12.26 3.82
C LYS A 28 -11.12 11.14 4.85
N GLY A 29 -10.62 11.47 6.03
CA GLY A 29 -10.34 10.51 7.08
C GLY A 29 -9.42 11.07 8.16
N LYS A 30 -9.02 10.23 9.11
CA LYS A 30 -8.01 10.61 10.10
C LYS A 30 -6.62 10.53 9.47
N GLY A 31 -5.85 11.60 9.61
CA GLY A 31 -4.48 11.67 9.11
C GLY A 31 -4.35 12.45 7.81
N THR A 32 -3.20 12.31 7.17
CA THR A 32 -2.89 12.89 5.85
C THR A 32 -2.32 11.80 4.96
N VAL A 33 -2.69 11.79 3.69
CA VAL A 33 -2.08 10.92 2.66
C VAL A 33 -1.07 11.74 1.87
N TYR A 34 0.11 11.19 1.67
CA TYR A 34 1.20 11.81 0.91
C TYR A 34 1.31 11.26 -0.51
N ALA A 35 1.13 9.95 -0.66
CA ALA A 35 1.16 9.28 -1.94
C ALA A 35 0.18 8.11 -1.96
N VAL A 36 -0.32 7.79 -3.15
CA VAL A 36 -1.15 6.64 -3.43
C VAL A 36 -0.60 5.90 -4.64
N GLN A 37 -0.38 4.60 -4.50
CA GLN A 37 -0.11 3.71 -5.61
C GLN A 37 -1.42 3.04 -6.02
N THR A 38 -1.87 3.32 -7.23
CA THR A 38 -3.05 2.71 -7.83
C THR A 38 -2.59 1.59 -8.75
N VAL A 39 -3.07 0.37 -8.49
CA VAL A 39 -2.88 -0.79 -9.37
C VAL A 39 -4.24 -1.22 -9.90
N MET A 40 -4.35 -1.43 -11.21
CA MET A 40 -5.58 -1.79 -11.90
C MET A 40 -5.36 -2.98 -12.83
N GLU A 41 -6.32 -3.91 -12.83
CA GLU A 41 -6.34 -5.05 -13.75
C GLU A 41 -7.80 -5.39 -14.11
N GLY A 42 -8.18 -5.11 -15.36
CA GLY A 42 -9.57 -5.22 -15.82
C GLY A 42 -10.51 -4.34 -15.00
N ASN A 43 -11.46 -4.96 -14.29
CA ASN A 43 -12.42 -4.27 -13.44
C ASN A 43 -11.95 -4.09 -11.98
N ARG A 44 -10.74 -4.53 -11.66
CA ARG A 44 -10.22 -4.56 -10.29
C ARG A 44 -9.25 -3.41 -10.08
N ARG A 45 -9.33 -2.76 -8.92
CA ARG A 45 -8.40 -1.69 -8.56
C ARG A 45 -8.09 -1.70 -7.08
N VAL A 46 -6.82 -1.46 -6.76
CA VAL A 46 -6.33 -1.21 -5.40
C VAL A 46 -5.65 0.15 -5.37
N ASP A 47 -6.07 0.99 -4.44
CA ASP A 47 -5.37 2.23 -4.09
C ASP A 47 -4.63 2.03 -2.76
N TRP A 48 -3.32 1.82 -2.81
CA TRP A 48 -2.47 1.71 -1.62
C TRP A 48 -1.98 3.08 -1.18
N LYS A 49 -2.19 3.45 0.07
CA LYS A 49 -1.98 4.81 0.58
C LYS A 49 -0.87 4.84 1.60
N ILE A 50 0.03 5.81 1.48
CA ILE A 50 1.04 6.11 2.50
C ILE A 50 0.84 7.53 3.00
N GLY A 51 0.86 7.68 4.32
CA GLY A 51 0.47 8.89 4.99
C GLY A 51 0.95 8.96 6.44
N HIS A 52 0.27 9.76 7.25
CA HIS A 52 0.53 9.84 8.68
C HIS A 52 -0.74 10.00 9.51
N ILE A 53 -0.68 9.55 10.75
CA ILE A 53 -1.65 9.81 11.81
C ILE A 53 -0.89 10.25 13.07
N ASP A 54 -1.23 11.41 13.61
CA ASP A 54 -0.62 11.98 14.83
C ASP A 54 0.93 12.02 14.82
N GLY A 55 1.53 12.24 13.65
CA GLY A 55 2.99 12.28 13.49
C GLY A 55 3.66 10.90 13.39
N THR A 56 2.89 9.82 13.38
CA THR A 56 3.35 8.46 13.07
C THR A 56 2.97 8.10 11.64
N PHE A 57 3.84 7.38 10.93
CA PHE A 57 3.50 6.85 9.62
C PHE A 57 2.29 5.95 9.67
N ALA A 58 1.49 6.02 8.62
CA ALA A 58 0.31 5.21 8.47
C ALA A 58 0.19 4.71 7.03
N GLU A 59 -0.32 3.50 6.89
CA GLU A 59 -0.66 2.88 5.62
C GLU A 59 -2.15 2.53 5.62
N GLY A 60 -2.75 2.48 4.45
CA GLY A 60 -4.13 2.06 4.27
C GLY A 60 -4.36 1.69 2.82
N SER A 61 -5.53 1.16 2.52
CA SER A 61 -5.85 0.72 1.18
C SER A 61 -7.34 0.82 0.88
N ASP A 62 -7.68 1.14 -0.36
CA ASP A 62 -9.05 1.02 -0.86
C ASP A 62 -9.09 -0.01 -1.98
N TYR A 63 -10.16 -0.79 -2.01
CA TYR A 63 -10.39 -1.84 -2.99
C TYR A 63 -11.66 -1.55 -3.76
N TYR A 64 -11.53 -1.58 -5.08
CA TYR A 64 -12.58 -1.24 -6.01
C TYR A 64 -12.84 -2.41 -6.96
N TYR A 65 -14.12 -2.60 -7.29
CA TYR A 65 -14.55 -3.52 -8.33
C TYR A 65 -15.62 -2.84 -9.18
N LYS A 66 -15.42 -2.84 -10.51
CA LYS A 66 -16.30 -2.12 -11.46
C LYS A 66 -16.48 -0.65 -11.07
N ASP A 67 -15.38 0.00 -10.67
CA ASP A 67 -15.32 1.39 -10.20
C ASP A 67 -16.09 1.68 -8.89
N GLU A 68 -16.63 0.66 -8.22
CA GLU A 68 -17.30 0.81 -6.93
C GLU A 68 -16.35 0.44 -5.78
N LEU A 69 -16.21 1.35 -4.81
CA LEU A 69 -15.49 1.07 -3.56
C LEU A 69 -16.29 0.02 -2.78
N PHE A 70 -15.67 -1.13 -2.53
CA PHE A 70 -16.34 -2.21 -1.81
C PHE A 70 -15.65 -2.60 -0.50
N HIS A 71 -14.36 -2.28 -0.34
CA HIS A 71 -13.65 -2.45 0.93
C HIS A 71 -12.64 -1.31 1.12
N SER A 72 -12.48 -0.87 2.36
CA SER A 72 -11.48 0.12 2.73
C SER A 72 -10.81 -0.27 4.04
N ASN A 73 -9.49 -0.33 4.01
CA ASN A 73 -8.68 -0.29 5.21
C ASN A 73 -8.33 1.18 5.47
N ASP A 74 -8.92 1.72 6.54
CA ASP A 74 -8.53 3.02 7.10
C ASP A 74 -7.01 3.10 7.27
N LEU A 75 -6.47 4.33 7.25
CA LEU A 75 -5.07 4.53 7.62
C LEU A 75 -4.82 3.96 9.03
N GLN A 76 -3.87 3.04 9.12
CA GLN A 76 -3.42 2.43 10.37
C GLN A 76 -1.95 2.76 10.58
N LYS A 77 -1.58 3.06 11.84
CA LYS A 77 -0.20 3.38 12.18
C LYS A 77 0.69 2.17 11.86
N MET A 78 1.69 2.38 11.03
CA MET A 78 2.67 1.37 10.71
C MET A 78 3.47 1.04 11.98
N SER A 79 3.82 -0.22 12.17
CA SER A 79 4.58 -0.64 13.35
C SER A 79 5.95 0.05 13.40
N GLU A 80 6.33 0.60 14.56
CA GLU A 80 7.61 1.31 14.73
C GLU A 80 8.87 0.43 14.56
N ASN A 81 8.68 -0.88 14.38
CA ASN A 81 9.75 -1.86 14.15
C ASN A 81 10.14 -1.97 12.67
N GLY A 82 9.40 -1.33 11.77
CA GLY A 82 9.82 -1.15 10.39
C GLY A 82 10.78 0.02 10.28
N SER A 83 11.83 -0.14 9.50
CA SER A 83 12.87 0.84 9.16
C SER A 83 12.32 2.10 8.46
N LEU A 84 11.42 2.84 9.11
CA LEU A 84 10.66 3.95 8.50
C LEU A 84 10.76 5.17 9.40
N GLY A 85 11.20 6.29 8.81
CA GLY A 85 11.51 7.55 9.49
C GLY A 85 10.47 8.00 10.51
N LYS A 86 10.89 8.39 11.71
CA LYS A 86 9.94 8.53 12.83
C LYS A 86 9.51 9.97 13.10
N LYS A 87 10.20 10.98 12.59
CA LYS A 87 10.11 12.31 13.21
C LYS A 87 9.50 13.36 12.30
N ILE A 88 8.17 13.49 12.36
CA ILE A 88 7.52 14.70 11.86
C ILE A 88 7.62 15.80 12.93
N LYS A 89 8.61 16.69 12.82
CA LYS A 89 8.66 17.92 13.64
C LYS A 89 8.45 19.12 12.71
N ASN A 90 7.49 19.99 13.04
CA ASN A 90 7.15 21.16 12.21
C ASN A 90 6.82 20.79 10.75
N LYS A 91 6.08 19.69 10.51
CA LYS A 91 5.74 19.17 9.17
C LYS A 91 6.95 18.73 8.32
N THR A 92 8.11 18.50 8.93
CA THR A 92 9.32 18.05 8.24
C THR A 92 9.55 16.57 8.53
N PHE A 93 9.79 15.78 7.49
CA PHE A 93 10.13 14.37 7.58
C PHE A 93 11.64 14.16 7.73
N TYR A 94 12.01 13.14 8.50
CA TYR A 94 13.39 12.71 8.75
C TYR A 94 13.45 11.19 8.62
N GLU A 95 14.20 10.72 7.63
CA GLU A 95 14.41 9.30 7.36
C GLU A 95 15.10 8.61 8.55
N LEU A 96 14.74 7.38 8.87
CA LEU A 96 15.42 6.57 9.88
C LEU A 96 16.49 5.75 9.15
N LEU A 97 17.75 6.08 9.39
CA LEU A 97 18.88 5.38 8.77
C LEU A 97 19.24 4.09 9.51
N GLU A 98 19.15 4.12 10.84
CA GLU A 98 19.56 3.00 11.69
C GLU A 98 18.67 2.91 12.93
N SER A 99 18.24 1.71 13.27
CA SER A 99 17.59 1.40 14.54
C SER A 99 18.24 0.16 15.13
N ASP A 100 18.66 0.27 16.39
CA ASP A 100 19.26 -0.83 17.14
C ASP A 100 18.60 -0.95 18.51
N ILE A 101 18.32 -2.19 18.91
CA ILE A 101 17.75 -2.51 20.22
C ILE A 101 18.75 -3.39 20.95
N SER A 102 19.35 -2.81 21.98
CA SER A 102 20.31 -3.51 22.84
C SER A 102 19.69 -3.81 24.19
N THR A 103 20.13 -4.91 24.81
CA THR A 103 19.78 -5.25 26.18
C THR A 103 21.04 -5.26 27.03
N ASP A 104 21.10 -4.41 28.05
CA ASP A 104 22.21 -4.38 29.01
C ASP A 104 21.67 -4.48 30.44
N GLY A 105 22.10 -5.49 31.20
CA GLY A 105 21.70 -5.69 32.59
C GLY A 105 20.19 -5.81 32.83
N GLY A 106 19.43 -6.29 31.85
CA GLY A 106 17.96 -6.39 31.91
C GLY A 106 17.21 -5.10 31.52
N LYS A 107 17.91 -4.06 31.06
CA LYS A 107 17.29 -2.86 30.48
C LYS A 107 17.33 -2.92 28.95
N LEU A 108 16.17 -2.74 28.33
CA LEU A 108 16.06 -2.51 26.90
C LEU A 108 16.42 -1.05 26.61
N THR A 109 17.42 -0.85 25.75
CA THR A 109 17.82 0.47 25.25
C THR A 109 17.67 0.49 23.74
N GLU A 110 16.84 1.40 23.26
CA GLU A 110 16.63 1.64 21.83
C GLU A 110 17.48 2.84 21.39
N LYS A 111 18.27 2.66 20.33
CA LYS A 111 19.02 3.73 19.66
C LYS A 111 18.48 3.91 18.25
N LYS A 112 18.12 5.14 17.89
CA LYS A 112 17.64 5.51 16.54
C LYS A 112 18.50 6.63 15.97
N VAL A 113 18.95 6.46 14.74
CA VAL A 113 19.71 7.46 13.96
C VAL A 113 18.84 7.90 12.79
N TYR A 114 18.57 9.21 12.74
CA TYR A 114 17.78 9.80 11.66
C TYR A 114 18.68 10.58 10.72
N ASP A 115 18.38 10.56 9.43
CA ASP A 115 18.86 11.61 8.55
C ASP A 115 18.17 12.92 8.93
N LEU A 116 18.98 13.92 9.26
CA LEU A 116 18.51 15.27 9.59
C LEU A 116 18.46 16.16 8.35
N ASN A 117 18.94 15.68 7.21
CA ASN A 117 18.59 16.24 5.92
C ASN A 117 17.10 15.99 5.73
N ARG A 118 16.36 17.09 5.61
CA ARG A 118 14.92 17.05 5.44
C ARG A 118 14.64 16.32 4.14
N VAL A 119 13.78 15.31 4.19
CA VAL A 119 13.29 14.64 2.99
C VAL A 119 11.84 15.10 2.78
N ASP A 120 11.45 15.32 1.52
CA ASP A 120 10.05 15.63 1.20
C ASP A 120 9.20 14.39 1.50
N ALA A 121 8.12 14.57 2.26
CA ALA A 121 7.30 13.43 2.72
C ALA A 121 6.60 12.71 1.55
N ALA A 122 6.29 13.42 0.46
CA ALA A 122 5.71 12.83 -0.74
C ALA A 122 6.77 12.09 -1.58
N GLU A 123 7.98 12.63 -1.65
CA GLU A 123 9.13 11.96 -2.28
C GLU A 123 9.42 10.62 -1.60
N TRP A 124 9.58 10.61 -0.28
CA TRP A 124 9.80 9.38 0.47
C TRP A 124 8.64 8.39 0.35
N ALA A 125 7.39 8.87 0.42
CA ALA A 125 6.22 7.99 0.28
C ALA A 125 6.15 7.34 -1.11
N THR A 126 6.59 8.05 -2.15
CA THR A 126 6.71 7.53 -3.52
C THR A 126 7.78 6.44 -3.58
N GLU A 127 8.97 6.69 -3.04
CA GLU A 127 10.06 5.70 -2.98
C GLU A 127 9.66 4.45 -2.18
N TYR A 128 8.92 4.63 -1.08
CA TYR A 128 8.42 3.52 -0.28
C TYR A 128 7.48 2.63 -1.08
N LEU A 129 6.51 3.23 -1.78
CA LEU A 129 5.54 2.53 -2.62
C LEU A 129 6.21 1.81 -3.80
N ASP A 130 7.18 2.46 -4.46
CA ASP A 130 7.89 1.89 -5.60
C ASP A 130 8.81 0.70 -5.21
N GLY A 131 9.47 0.80 -4.04
CA GLY A 131 10.51 -0.16 -3.66
C GLY A 131 10.06 -1.31 -2.75
N ASN A 132 9.00 -1.14 -1.95
CA ASN A 132 8.65 -2.09 -0.88
C ASN A 132 7.28 -2.74 -1.04
N MET A 133 6.40 -2.17 -1.84
CA MET A 133 5.03 -2.66 -1.99
C MET A 133 4.83 -3.27 -3.37
N ARG A 134 4.07 -4.36 -3.40
CA ARG A 134 3.63 -5.04 -4.62
C ARG A 134 2.12 -5.26 -4.57
N PRO A 135 1.31 -4.20 -4.74
CA PRO A 135 -0.15 -4.32 -4.64
C PRO A 135 -0.74 -5.25 -5.72
N GLU A 136 -0.01 -5.51 -6.81
CA GLU A 136 -0.35 -6.53 -7.80
C GLU A 136 -0.45 -7.94 -7.19
N ILE A 137 0.40 -8.28 -6.20
CA ILE A 137 0.31 -9.57 -5.50
C ILE A 137 -1.00 -9.65 -4.72
N ILE A 138 -1.49 -8.53 -4.20
CA ILE A 138 -2.74 -8.48 -3.44
C ILE A 138 -3.95 -8.67 -4.37
N LEU A 139 -3.87 -8.12 -5.59
CA LEU A 139 -4.86 -8.36 -6.64
C LEU A 139 -4.91 -9.82 -7.10
N ASP A 140 -3.82 -10.57 -6.99
CA ASP A 140 -3.79 -11.98 -7.36
C ASP A 140 -4.17 -12.90 -6.19
N GLU A 141 -3.63 -12.64 -5.00
CA GLU A 141 -3.78 -13.55 -3.86
C GLU A 141 -5.12 -13.39 -3.13
N TRP A 142 -5.64 -12.17 -2.97
CA TRP A 142 -6.80 -11.89 -2.10
C TRP A 142 -8.08 -11.62 -2.89
N TRP A 143 -8.00 -11.61 -4.23
CA TRP A 143 -9.10 -11.20 -5.08
C TRP A 143 -10.31 -12.13 -5.01
N GLU A 144 -10.12 -13.45 -5.08
CA GLU A 144 -11.25 -14.38 -5.06
C GLU A 144 -12.01 -14.32 -3.73
N ASP A 145 -11.29 -14.19 -2.61
CA ASP A 145 -11.89 -14.03 -1.28
C ASP A 145 -12.68 -12.70 -1.19
N MET A 146 -12.09 -11.60 -1.66
CA MET A 146 -12.75 -10.29 -1.61
C MET A 146 -13.94 -10.17 -2.57
N LYS A 147 -13.85 -10.78 -3.74
CA LYS A 147 -14.97 -10.85 -4.69
C LYS A 147 -16.13 -11.67 -4.12
N SER A 148 -15.84 -12.81 -3.48
CA SER A 148 -16.89 -13.63 -2.83
C SER A 148 -17.65 -12.82 -1.78
N LEU A 149 -16.92 -12.12 -0.91
CA LEU A 149 -17.51 -11.27 0.12
C LEU A 149 -18.34 -10.11 -0.46
N TYR A 150 -17.92 -9.54 -1.60
CA TYR A 150 -18.68 -8.52 -2.31
C TYR A 150 -19.97 -9.08 -2.93
N ASP A 151 -19.88 -10.18 -3.67
CA ASP A 151 -21.03 -10.81 -4.35
C ASP A 151 -22.07 -11.33 -3.34
N GLU A 152 -21.63 -11.73 -2.14
CA GLU A 152 -22.49 -12.19 -1.04
C GLU A 152 -23.04 -11.04 -0.16
N GLY A 153 -22.51 -9.82 -0.34
CA GLY A 153 -22.95 -8.62 0.39
C GLY A 153 -22.50 -8.59 1.86
N GLU A 154 -21.38 -9.25 2.19
CA GLU A 154 -20.88 -9.39 3.57
C GLU A 154 -19.85 -8.32 3.97
N LEU A 155 -19.40 -7.48 3.04
CA LEU A 155 -18.56 -6.32 3.31
C LEU A 155 -19.45 -5.09 3.59
N GLU A 156 -19.70 -4.81 4.87
CA GLU A 156 -20.35 -3.58 5.39
C GLU A 156 -19.33 -2.58 5.95
#